data_AF-A0A5N5TPJ2-F1
#
_entry.id   AF-A0A5N5TPJ2-F1
#
_cell.length_a   1.000
_cell.length_b   1.000
_cell.length_c   1.000
_cell.angle_alpha   90.00
_cell.angle_beta   90.00
_cell.angle_gamma   90.00
#
_symmetry.space_group_name_H-M   'P 1'
#
loop_
_entity.id
_entity.type
_entity.pdbx_description
1 polymer ?
#
loop_
_entity_poly.entity_id
_entity_poly.type
_entity_poly.pdbx_seq_one_letter_code
_entity_poly.pdbx_strand_id
1 'polypeptide(L)'
;FFVAPRKEFADEEEDHSELIDTSSKKSLKLRNNEVQPMGKSFADMSGSRDPNNLNSHCQVEFDDIIGEPGEPLTPEFCWNCSRKCYTITQRFLYIILVVIFSPFIAFFTGCAFACVAFQQIWCIGPCLRCWKINLATVRNFWWGFLLACCGPCAEVLGLYFSKIKVRYQKLPDSDSTDESVAAGYFNI
;
A
#
# COMPACT_ATOMS: atom_id res chain seq x y z
N PHE A 1 -18.78 -32.72 -16.58
CA PHE A 1 -19.03 -34.09 -16.06
C PHE A 1 -17.77 -34.51 -15.32
N PHE A 2 -17.95 -35.21 -14.20
CA PHE A 2 -16.95 -35.79 -13.30
C PHE A 2 -16.49 -34.95 -12.10
N VAL A 3 -16.94 -35.45 -10.95
CA VAL A 3 -16.75 -35.04 -9.56
C VAL A 3 -15.49 -35.71 -9.01
N ALA A 4 -14.83 -35.07 -8.06
CA ALA A 4 -13.60 -35.48 -7.38
C ALA A 4 -13.64 -36.87 -6.71
N PRO A 5 -12.47 -37.37 -6.26
CA PRO A 5 -12.41 -37.95 -4.91
C PRO A 5 -11.35 -37.27 -4.02
N ARG A 6 -11.81 -36.94 -2.81
CA ARG A 6 -11.09 -36.51 -1.61
C ARG A 6 -10.19 -37.65 -1.07
N LYS A 7 -8.96 -37.33 -0.66
CA LYS A 7 -8.15 -38.05 0.37
C LYS A 7 -7.31 -37.02 1.16
N GLU A 8 -7.70 -36.69 2.41
CA GLU A 8 -6.94 -36.90 3.69
C GLU A 8 -5.50 -36.31 3.64
N PHE A 9 -5.12 -35.16 4.23
CA PHE A 9 -5.13 -34.63 5.63
C PHE A 9 -4.39 -35.48 6.67
N ALA A 10 -3.04 -35.45 6.61
CA ALA A 10 -2.08 -35.37 7.72
C ALA A 10 -0.66 -35.35 7.08
N ASP A 11 0.32 -34.66 7.70
CA ASP A 11 1.79 -34.74 7.42
C ASP A 11 2.53 -33.49 6.86
N GLU A 12 1.97 -32.26 6.90
CA GLU A 12 2.67 -31.04 6.39
C GLU A 12 3.01 -29.94 7.42
N GLU A 13 2.86 -30.18 8.73
CA GLU A 13 2.96 -29.09 9.74
C GLU A 13 4.36 -28.90 10.38
N GLU A 14 5.32 -29.80 10.18
CA GLU A 14 6.69 -29.65 10.75
C GLU A 14 7.64 -28.79 9.89
N ASP A 15 7.49 -28.77 8.56
CA ASP A 15 8.44 -28.09 7.64
C ASP A 15 8.32 -26.56 7.65
N HIS A 16 7.12 -26.02 7.90
CA HIS A 16 6.88 -24.58 7.96
C HIS A 16 7.48 -23.92 9.22
N SER A 17 7.73 -24.70 10.27
CA SER A 17 8.25 -24.24 11.55
C SER A 17 9.74 -23.85 11.47
N GLU A 18 10.55 -24.66 10.75
CA GLU A 18 11.99 -24.40 10.58
C GLU A 18 12.29 -23.23 9.63
N LEU A 19 11.45 -23.03 8.60
CA LEU A 19 11.59 -21.89 7.68
C LEU A 19 11.29 -20.54 8.34
N ILE A 20 10.39 -20.50 9.32
CA ILE A 20 10.09 -19.28 10.09
C ILE A 20 11.25 -18.94 11.03
N ASP A 21 11.87 -19.94 11.67
CA ASP A 21 12.99 -19.71 12.60
C ASP A 21 14.25 -19.22 11.88
N THR A 22 14.56 -19.77 10.70
CA THR A 22 15.70 -19.33 9.89
C THR A 22 15.52 -17.91 9.32
N SER A 23 14.30 -17.55 8.90
CA SER A 23 13.97 -16.19 8.44
C SER A 23 14.00 -15.16 9.57
N SER A 24 13.54 -15.55 10.77
CA SER A 24 13.63 -14.74 11.98
C SER A 24 15.08 -14.52 12.41
N LYS A 25 15.91 -15.58 12.39
CA LYS A 25 17.36 -15.48 12.66
C LYS A 25 18.09 -14.59 11.65
N LYS A 26 17.74 -14.67 10.37
CA LYS A 26 18.34 -13.86 9.29
C LYS A 26 17.95 -12.38 9.40
N SER A 27 16.69 -12.10 9.74
CA SER A 27 16.18 -10.73 9.94
C SER A 27 16.69 -10.09 11.25
N LEU A 28 16.90 -10.88 12.32
CA LEU A 28 17.59 -10.45 13.54
C LEU A 28 19.08 -10.14 13.28
N LYS A 29 19.73 -10.90 12.40
CA LYS A 29 21.14 -10.68 12.03
C LYS A 29 21.33 -9.44 11.15
N LEU A 30 20.38 -9.13 10.25
CA LEU A 30 20.37 -7.86 9.52
C LEU A 30 20.14 -6.66 10.47
N ARG A 31 19.19 -6.77 11.42
CA ARG A 31 18.91 -5.70 12.38
C ARG A 31 20.10 -5.38 13.29
N ASN A 32 20.91 -6.39 13.66
CA ASN A 32 22.12 -6.20 14.45
C ASN A 32 23.28 -5.56 13.67
N ASN A 33 23.28 -5.64 12.33
CA ASN A 33 24.34 -5.04 11.49
C ASN A 33 24.05 -3.59 11.05
N GLU A 34 22.82 -3.11 11.17
CA GLU A 34 22.46 -1.73 10.78
C GLU A 34 22.46 -0.72 11.92
N VAL A 35 22.69 -1.14 13.16
CA VAL A 35 22.97 -0.18 14.25
C VAL A 35 24.47 0.11 14.25
N GLN A 36 24.95 0.79 13.23
CA GLN A 36 26.25 1.45 13.29
C GLN A 36 26.15 2.57 14.33
N PRO A 37 26.92 2.55 15.45
CA PRO A 37 27.07 3.75 16.24
C PRO A 37 27.76 4.79 15.34
N MET A 38 27.03 5.85 15.03
CA MET A 38 27.48 6.95 14.20
C MET A 38 28.60 7.70 14.95
N GLY A 39 29.83 7.29 14.67
CA GLY A 39 31.04 7.75 15.36
C GLY A 39 32.29 7.17 14.71
N LYS A 40 32.46 7.38 13.41
CA LYS A 40 33.80 7.26 12.81
C LYS A 40 34.65 8.37 13.40
N SER A 41 35.68 8.01 14.15
CA SER A 41 36.64 8.95 14.73
C SER A 41 37.28 9.76 13.60
N PHE A 42 37.37 11.07 13.79
CA PHE A 42 38.02 12.02 12.89
C PHE A 42 39.50 11.66 12.62
N ALA A 43 40.12 10.85 13.50
CA ALA A 43 41.52 10.45 13.40
C ALA A 43 41.84 9.55 12.19
N ASP A 44 40.88 8.77 11.68
CA ASP A 44 41.13 7.84 10.55
C ASP A 44 41.17 8.53 9.18
N MET A 45 40.99 9.85 9.12
CA MET A 45 40.92 10.62 7.85
C MET A 45 42.23 11.34 7.48
N SER A 46 43.26 11.27 8.34
CA SER A 46 44.61 11.76 8.06
C SER A 46 45.50 10.58 7.70
N GLY A 47 45.85 10.43 6.42
CA GLY A 47 46.65 9.32 5.91
C GLY A 47 47.88 8.99 6.75
N SER A 48 48.10 7.69 6.98
CA SER A 48 49.19 7.14 7.76
C SER A 48 50.54 7.68 7.28
N ARG A 49 51.17 8.54 8.09
CA ARG A 49 52.45 9.19 7.77
C ARG A 49 53.65 8.24 7.80
N ASP A 50 53.46 6.98 8.23
CA ASP A 50 54.42 5.89 8.13
C ASP A 50 53.72 4.59 7.71
N PRO A 51 53.54 4.35 6.38
CA PRO A 51 52.87 3.16 5.88
C PRO A 51 53.67 1.86 6.07
N ASN A 52 54.97 1.93 6.38
CA ASN A 52 55.84 0.76 6.54
C ASN A 52 56.31 0.53 7.99
N ASN A 53 55.92 1.41 8.92
CA ASN A 53 56.23 1.33 10.36
C ASN A 53 57.72 1.06 10.65
N LEU A 54 58.61 1.72 9.90
CA LEU A 54 60.06 1.49 9.97
C LEU A 54 60.73 2.34 11.05
N ASN A 55 60.08 3.42 11.48
CA ASN A 55 60.65 4.40 12.40
C ASN A 55 59.89 4.45 13.73
N SER A 56 59.47 3.30 14.26
CA SER A 56 58.79 3.20 15.57
C SER A 56 59.63 3.78 16.71
N HIS A 57 60.96 3.64 16.64
CA HIS A 57 61.89 4.18 17.64
C HIS A 57 62.06 5.71 17.60
N CYS A 58 61.61 6.38 16.53
CA CYS A 58 61.61 7.85 16.41
C CYS A 58 60.21 8.45 16.60
N GLN A 59 59.18 7.63 16.85
CA GLN A 59 57.86 8.11 17.23
C GLN A 59 57.90 8.54 18.70
N VAL A 60 58.40 9.75 18.91
CA VAL A 60 58.27 10.43 20.20
C VAL A 60 56.92 11.11 20.19
N GLU A 61 56.02 10.67 21.05
CA GLU A 61 54.73 11.35 21.22
C GLU A 61 55.02 12.75 21.81
N PHE A 62 54.32 13.79 21.33
CA PHE A 62 54.56 15.16 21.81
C PHE A 62 54.32 15.29 23.33
N ASP A 63 53.52 14.38 23.90
CA ASP A 63 53.25 14.24 25.33
C ASP A 63 54.51 13.85 26.13
N ASP A 64 55.37 12.97 25.58
CA ASP A 64 56.64 12.56 26.19
C ASP A 64 57.70 13.69 26.22
N ILE A 65 57.59 14.67 25.31
CA ILE A 65 58.54 15.78 25.20
C ILE A 65 58.22 16.89 26.23
N ILE A 66 56.94 17.05 26.58
CA ILE A 66 56.46 18.12 27.47
C ILE A 66 56.34 17.64 28.93
N GLY A 67 56.17 16.33 29.17
CA GLY A 67 56.13 15.78 30.53
C GLY A 67 54.90 16.22 31.32
N GLU A 68 53.80 16.56 30.65
CA GLU A 68 52.52 16.74 31.31
C GLU A 68 52.06 15.38 31.90
N PRO A 69 51.51 15.34 33.12
CA PRO A 69 50.82 14.14 33.58
C PRO A 69 49.70 13.86 32.59
N GLY A 70 49.72 12.66 31.98
CA GLY A 70 48.89 12.30 30.83
C GLY A 70 47.51 12.94 30.87
N GLU A 71 47.16 13.62 29.77
CA GLU A 71 45.97 14.46 29.62
C GLU A 71 44.81 13.93 30.47
N PRO A 72 44.10 14.78 31.25
CA PRO A 72 42.89 14.31 31.89
C PRO A 72 41.98 13.75 30.79
N LEU A 73 41.80 12.43 30.74
CA LEU A 73 41.01 11.69 29.74
C LEU A 73 39.50 12.07 29.76
N THR A 74 39.13 13.12 30.48
CA THR A 74 37.78 13.56 30.79
C THR A 74 37.03 14.22 29.63
N PRO A 75 37.62 14.95 28.67
CA PRO A 75 36.86 15.62 27.61
C PRO A 75 36.13 14.62 26.69
N GLU A 76 36.87 13.64 26.16
CA GLU A 76 36.33 12.64 25.24
C GLU A 76 35.40 11.66 25.96
N PHE A 77 35.73 11.27 27.19
CA PHE A 77 34.86 10.43 28.01
C PHE A 77 33.55 11.13 28.39
N CYS A 78 33.61 12.41 28.79
CA CYS A 78 32.44 13.21 29.13
C CYS A 78 31.52 13.42 27.90
N TRP A 79 32.13 13.71 26.74
CA TRP A 79 31.40 13.83 25.49
C TRP A 79 30.71 12.51 25.10
N ASN A 80 31.42 11.39 25.18
CA ASN A 80 30.84 10.08 24.85
C ASN A 80 29.80 9.60 25.88
N CYS A 81 29.99 9.91 27.17
CA CYS A 81 29.05 9.59 28.23
C CYS A 81 27.74 10.36 28.07
N SER A 82 27.81 11.68 27.85
CA SER A 82 26.63 12.53 27.61
C SER A 82 25.85 12.09 26.38
N ARG A 83 26.53 11.76 25.27
CA ARG A 83 25.89 11.25 24.04
C ARG A 83 25.17 9.92 24.26
N LYS A 84 25.78 8.98 25.00
CA LYS A 84 25.15 7.70 25.35
C LYS A 84 23.96 7.90 26.29
N CYS A 85 24.12 8.72 27.32
CA CYS A 85 23.06 9.04 28.28
C CYS A 85 21.84 9.67 27.58
N TYR A 86 22.06 10.64 26.69
CA TYR A 86 20.98 11.27 25.91
C TYR A 86 20.23 10.25 25.05
N THR A 87 20.95 9.41 24.31
CA THR A 87 20.34 8.41 23.43
C THR A 87 19.54 7.36 24.21
N ILE A 88 20.06 6.91 25.35
CA ILE A 88 19.39 5.95 26.24
C ILE A 88 18.14 6.59 26.85
N THR A 89 18.24 7.82 27.37
CA THR A 89 17.11 8.55 27.96
C THR A 89 16.01 8.79 26.92
N GLN A 90 16.36 9.22 25.71
CA GLN A 90 15.37 9.43 24.64
C GLN A 90 14.64 8.13 24.30
N ARG A 91 15.35 7.01 24.20
CA ARG A 91 14.75 5.70 23.91
C ARG A 91 13.88 5.21 25.06
N PHE A 92 14.36 5.34 26.29
CA PHE A 92 13.62 4.91 27.48
C PHE A 92 12.34 5.72 27.67
N LEU A 93 12.42 7.05 27.51
CA LEU A 93 11.26 7.93 27.59
C LEU A 93 10.23 7.61 26.50
N TYR A 94 10.67 7.36 25.26
CA TYR A 94 9.78 6.94 24.19
C TYR A 94 9.05 5.63 24.52
N ILE A 95 9.78 4.62 25.01
CA ILE A 95 9.18 3.33 25.38
C ILE A 95 8.17 3.50 26.51
N ILE A 96 8.51 4.26 27.56
CA ILE A 96 7.58 4.52 28.67
C ILE A 96 6.32 5.22 28.17
N LEU A 97 6.46 6.26 27.36
CA LEU A 97 5.32 7.00 26.82
C LEU A 97 4.40 6.08 26.00
N VAL A 98 4.97 5.24 25.14
CA VAL A 98 4.17 4.29 24.33
C VAL A 98 3.50 3.24 25.21
N VAL A 99 4.22 2.66 26.19
CA VAL A 99 3.64 1.65 27.10
C VAL A 99 2.50 2.23 27.93
N ILE A 100 2.58 3.50 28.33
CA ILE A 100 1.51 4.17 29.06
C ILE A 100 0.36 4.53 28.11
N PHE A 101 0.62 5.18 26.97
CA PHE A 101 -0.43 5.66 26.07
C PHE A 101 -1.13 4.55 25.29
N SER A 102 -0.45 3.45 24.95
CA SER A 102 -1.02 2.33 24.18
C SER A 102 -2.28 1.75 24.83
N PRO A 103 -2.28 1.33 26.11
CA PRO A 103 -3.48 0.82 26.76
C PRO A 103 -4.58 1.88 26.90
N PHE A 104 -4.24 3.16 27.13
CA PHE A 104 -5.25 4.23 27.15
C PHE A 104 -5.94 4.39 25.80
N ILE A 105 -5.17 4.45 24.69
CA ILE A 105 -5.72 4.55 23.33
C ILE A 105 -6.56 3.32 22.99
N ALA A 106 -6.09 2.13 23.37
CA ALA A 106 -6.84 0.88 23.17
C ALA A 106 -8.18 0.91 23.92
N PHE A 107 -8.19 1.40 25.17
CA PHE A 107 -9.40 1.55 25.95
C PHE A 107 -10.40 2.53 25.32
N PHE A 108 -9.94 3.71 24.91
CA PHE A 108 -10.80 4.70 24.23
C PHE A 108 -11.36 4.16 22.91
N THR A 109 -10.53 3.46 22.13
CA THR A 109 -10.96 2.84 20.86
C THR A 109 -11.98 1.73 21.11
N GLY A 110 -11.78 0.91 22.14
CA GLY A 110 -12.73 -0.12 22.56
C GLY A 110 -14.08 0.46 22.99
N CYS A 111 -14.08 1.51 23.82
CA CYS A 111 -15.31 2.23 24.18
C CYS A 111 -16.01 2.83 22.96
N ALA A 112 -15.26 3.49 22.06
CA ALA A 112 -15.82 4.05 20.84
C ALA A 112 -16.45 2.97 19.94
N PHE A 113 -15.77 1.83 19.79
CA PHE A 113 -16.28 0.69 19.02
C PHE A 113 -17.56 0.11 19.63
N ALA A 114 -17.63 0.02 20.97
CA ALA A 114 -18.85 -0.41 21.66
C ALA A 114 -20.03 0.54 21.40
N CYS A 115 -19.80 1.86 21.49
CA CYS A 115 -20.82 2.86 21.17
C CYS A 115 -21.30 2.76 19.71
N VAL A 116 -20.38 2.58 18.76
CA VAL A 116 -20.72 2.40 17.33
C VAL A 116 -21.51 1.12 17.09
N ALA A 117 -21.13 0.02 17.73
CA ALA A 117 -21.84 -1.26 17.63
C ALA A 117 -23.27 -1.14 18.18
N PHE A 118 -23.45 -0.44 19.30
CA PHE A 118 -24.77 -0.12 19.84
C PHE A 118 -25.56 0.72 18.83
N GLN A 119 -24.99 1.81 18.33
CA GLN A 119 -25.65 2.65 17.32
C GLN A 119 -26.05 1.86 16.06
N GLN A 120 -25.25 0.87 15.64
CA GLN A 120 -25.56 0.01 14.51
C GLN A 120 -26.79 -0.87 14.75
N ILE A 121 -26.86 -1.58 15.87
CA ILE A 121 -28.03 -2.41 16.18
C ILE A 121 -29.28 -1.56 16.35
N TRP A 122 -29.18 -0.45 17.10
CA TRP A 122 -30.34 0.30 17.56
C TRP A 122 -30.80 1.37 16.59
N CYS A 123 -29.91 2.00 15.82
CA CYS A 123 -30.26 3.09 14.92
C CYS A 123 -30.15 2.70 13.45
N ILE A 124 -29.14 1.95 13.01
CA ILE A 124 -29.03 1.59 11.59
C ILE A 124 -30.10 0.60 11.17
N GLY A 125 -30.42 -0.40 11.99
CA GLY A 125 -31.52 -1.34 11.72
C GLY A 125 -32.85 -0.63 11.37
N PRO A 126 -33.41 0.22 12.25
CA PRO A 126 -34.62 0.97 11.95
C PRO A 126 -34.40 2.04 10.87
N CYS A 127 -33.25 2.70 10.83
CA CYS A 127 -32.96 3.70 9.79
C CYS A 127 -32.99 3.09 8.38
N LEU A 128 -32.41 1.91 8.18
CA LEU A 128 -32.46 1.20 6.89
C LEU A 128 -33.89 0.79 6.51
N ARG A 129 -34.73 0.41 7.49
CA ARG A 129 -36.15 0.14 7.25
C ARG A 129 -36.88 1.41 6.82
N CYS A 130 -36.71 2.52 7.53
CA CYS A 130 -37.27 3.82 7.16
C CYS A 130 -36.77 4.29 5.79
N TRP A 131 -35.48 4.13 5.53
CA TRP A 131 -34.85 4.48 4.26
C TRP A 131 -35.45 3.68 3.11
N LYS A 132 -35.64 2.36 3.27
CA LYS A 132 -36.31 1.53 2.27
C LYS A 132 -37.72 2.01 1.95
N ILE A 133 -38.50 2.40 2.96
CA ILE A 133 -39.84 2.96 2.77
C ILE A 133 -39.76 4.29 2.00
N ASN A 134 -38.87 5.19 2.41
CA ASN A 134 -38.68 6.48 1.74
C ASN A 134 -38.23 6.30 0.28
N LEU A 135 -37.29 5.40 0.00
CA LEU A 135 -36.84 5.09 -1.35
C LEU A 135 -37.96 4.49 -2.21
N ALA A 136 -38.86 3.70 -1.63
CA ALA A 136 -40.03 3.21 -2.36
C ALA A 136 -40.92 4.38 -2.82
N THR A 137 -41.16 5.35 -1.93
CA THR A 137 -41.93 6.57 -2.24
C THR A 137 -41.21 7.44 -3.27
N VAL A 138 -39.91 7.70 -3.09
CA VAL A 138 -39.09 8.47 -4.03
C VAL A 138 -39.03 7.78 -5.39
N ARG A 139 -38.92 6.45 -5.45
CA ARG A 139 -38.96 5.69 -6.69
C ARG A 139 -40.28 5.89 -7.42
N ASN A 140 -41.41 5.83 -6.71
CA ASN A 140 -42.73 6.05 -7.32
C ASN A 140 -42.88 7.48 -7.83
N PHE A 141 -42.40 8.47 -7.07
CA PHE A 141 -42.37 9.86 -7.51
C PHE A 141 -41.49 10.05 -8.76
N TRP A 142 -40.29 9.49 -8.75
CA TRP A 142 -39.34 9.55 -9.86
C TRP A 142 -39.89 8.86 -11.12
N TRP A 143 -40.56 7.71 -10.94
CA TRP A 143 -41.22 7.02 -12.03
C TRP A 143 -42.35 7.85 -12.63
N GLY A 144 -43.19 8.47 -11.80
CA GLY A 144 -44.23 9.39 -12.25
C GLY A 144 -43.65 10.61 -12.98
N PHE A 145 -42.58 11.19 -12.47
CA PHE A 145 -41.87 12.30 -13.10
C PHE A 145 -41.29 11.91 -14.47
N LEU A 146 -40.65 10.75 -14.56
CA LEU A 146 -40.13 10.21 -15.82
C LEU A 146 -41.24 9.94 -16.83
N LEU A 147 -42.36 9.37 -16.41
CA LEU A 147 -43.52 9.18 -17.30
C LEU A 147 -44.07 10.52 -17.80
N ALA A 148 -44.17 11.52 -16.92
CA ALA A 148 -44.69 12.84 -17.27
C ALA A 148 -43.76 13.65 -18.17
N CYS A 149 -42.44 13.53 -18.02
CA CYS A 149 -41.47 14.26 -18.85
C CYS A 149 -41.00 13.44 -20.06
N CYS A 150 -40.54 12.22 -19.84
CA CYS A 150 -39.96 11.37 -20.89
C CYS A 150 -41.04 10.72 -21.77
N GLY A 151 -42.22 10.41 -21.22
CA GLY A 151 -43.35 9.87 -21.98
C GLY A 151 -43.74 10.74 -23.18
N PRO A 152 -44.14 12.02 -22.98
CA PRO A 152 -44.49 12.89 -24.10
C PRO A 152 -43.28 13.20 -25.01
N CYS A 153 -42.07 13.34 -24.45
CA CYS A 153 -40.87 13.52 -25.27
C CYS A 153 -40.64 12.32 -26.22
N ALA A 154 -40.78 11.09 -25.73
CA ALA A 154 -40.62 9.89 -26.53
C ALA A 154 -41.72 9.76 -27.61
N GLU A 155 -42.98 10.12 -27.29
CA GLU A 155 -44.05 10.18 -28.29
C GLU A 155 -43.75 11.21 -29.38
N VAL A 156 -43.37 12.44 -29.01
CA VAL A 156 -43.07 13.50 -29.97
C VAL A 156 -41.88 13.13 -30.85
N LEU A 157 -40.82 12.57 -30.27
CA LEU A 157 -39.66 12.06 -31.01
C LEU A 157 -40.06 10.93 -31.97
N GLY A 158 -40.89 9.99 -31.51
CA GLY A 158 -41.41 8.90 -32.34
C GLY A 158 -42.23 9.40 -33.53
N LEU A 159 -43.08 10.41 -33.32
CA LEU A 159 -43.84 11.06 -34.40
C LEU A 159 -42.93 11.79 -35.39
N TYR A 160 -41.87 12.44 -34.90
CA TYR A 160 -40.88 13.12 -35.73
C TYR A 160 -40.15 12.13 -36.65
N PHE A 161 -39.71 10.98 -36.12
CA PHE A 161 -39.05 9.94 -36.91
C PHE A 161 -40.00 9.18 -37.83
N SER A 162 -41.27 9.02 -37.46
CA SER A 162 -42.30 8.36 -38.31
C SER A 162 -42.57 9.10 -39.63
N LYS A 163 -42.35 10.41 -39.66
CA LYS A 163 -42.47 11.22 -40.89
C LYS A 163 -41.33 10.99 -41.88
N ILE A 164 -40.21 10.39 -41.44
CA ILE A 164 -39.07 10.07 -42.30
C ILE A 164 -39.34 8.72 -42.98
N LYS A 165 -40.05 8.76 -44.12
CA LYS A 165 -40.23 7.58 -44.99
C LYS A 165 -39.03 7.44 -45.92
N VAL A 166 -38.08 6.57 -45.58
CA VAL A 166 -36.97 6.22 -46.47
C VAL A 166 -37.50 5.30 -47.58
N ARG A 167 -37.51 5.79 -48.82
CA ARG A 167 -37.76 4.98 -50.02
C ARG A 167 -36.43 4.38 -50.45
N TYR A 168 -36.27 3.07 -50.27
CA TYR A 168 -35.12 2.36 -50.80
C TYR A 168 -35.34 2.12 -52.29
N GLN A 169 -34.80 3.00 -53.13
CA GLN A 169 -34.63 2.69 -54.55
C GLN A 169 -33.46 1.70 -54.62
N LYS A 170 -33.74 0.42 -54.87
CA LYS A 170 -32.66 -0.50 -55.24
C LYS A 170 -32.09 -0.01 -56.58
N LEU A 171 -30.82 0.41 -56.57
CA LEU A 171 -30.05 0.52 -57.80
C LEU A 171 -29.95 -0.89 -58.41
N PRO A 172 -29.99 -1.04 -59.73
CA PRO A 172 -29.71 -2.32 -60.35
C PRO A 172 -28.28 -2.73 -59.97
N ASP A 173 -28.16 -3.84 -59.23
CA ASP A 173 -26.88 -4.48 -58.96
C ASP A 173 -26.30 -4.91 -60.30
N SER A 174 -25.29 -4.18 -60.79
CA SER A 174 -24.50 -4.56 -61.95
C SER A 174 -23.58 -5.71 -61.58
N ASP A 175 -24.13 -6.91 -61.36
CA ASP A 175 -23.36 -8.11 -61.04
C ASP A 175 -23.99 -9.42 -61.58
N SER A 176 -24.82 -9.34 -62.65
CA SER A 176 -25.25 -10.55 -63.38
C SER A 176 -25.65 -10.34 -64.86
N THR A 177 -25.59 -9.12 -65.40
CA THR A 177 -25.87 -8.87 -66.83
C THR A 177 -24.59 -8.88 -67.69
N ASP A 178 -23.40 -8.87 -67.11
CA ASP A 178 -22.17 -8.88 -67.90
C ASP A 178 -21.74 -10.30 -68.34
N GLU A 179 -22.16 -11.36 -67.64
CA GLU A 179 -21.94 -12.76 -68.09
C GLU A 179 -22.88 -13.15 -69.24
N SER A 180 -24.12 -12.64 -69.26
CA SER A 180 -25.10 -12.95 -70.32
C SER A 180 -24.89 -12.13 -71.59
N VAL A 181 -24.29 -10.94 -71.49
CA VAL A 181 -23.92 -10.13 -72.67
C VAL A 181 -22.58 -10.58 -73.27
N ALA A 182 -21.63 -11.08 -72.47
CA ALA A 182 -20.37 -11.66 -72.97
C ALA A 182 -20.58 -13.01 -73.71
N ALA A 183 -21.54 -13.83 -73.27
CA ALA A 183 -21.86 -15.11 -73.92
C ALA A 183 -22.42 -14.97 -75.35
N GLY A 184 -22.95 -13.79 -75.71
CA GLY A 184 -23.42 -13.48 -77.07
C GLY A 184 -22.31 -13.22 -78.10
N TYR A 185 -21.07 -12.98 -77.66
CA TYR A 185 -19.94 -12.69 -78.57
C TYR A 185 -19.07 -13.92 -78.91
N PHE A 186 -19.34 -15.08 -78.29
CA PHE A 186 -18.58 -16.32 -78.51
C PHE A 186 -19.32 -17.34 -79.41
N ASN A 187 -20.39 -16.93 -80.10
CA ASN A 187 -21.13 -17.80 -81.02
C ASN A 187 -21.29 -17.19 -82.42
N ILE A 188 -20.17 -16.69 -82.95
CA ILE A 188 -19.85 -16.57 -84.38
C ILE A 188 -18.49 -17.24 -84.58
#